data_AF-A0A9P6WRS7-F1
#
_entry.id   AF-A0A9P6WRS7-F1
#
_cell.length_a   1.000
_cell.length_b   1.000
_cell.length_c   1.000
_cell.angle_alpha   90.00
_cell.angle_beta   90.00
_cell.angle_gamma   90.00
#
_symmetry.space_group_name_H-M   'P 1'
#
loop_
_entity.id
_entity.type
_entity.pdbx_description
1 polymer ?
#
loop_
_entity_poly.entity_id
_entity_poly.type
_entity_poly.pdbx_seq_one_letter_code
_entity_poly.pdbx_strand_id
1 'polypeptide(L)'
;MRAEGVTTLEIKSGYGLTLPDERKQLQVARALGEECRVNVVTTFLGAHAIPPGREAEEYTDEVCNVMIPTIAAEGLAEAVDVCSRRHVPTGWR
;
A
#
# COMPACT_ATOMS: atom_id res chain seq x y z
N MET A 1 0.13 9.92 17.88
CA MET A 1 1.27 10.24 16.99
C MET A 1 1.70 11.71 17.04
N ARG A 2 0.97 12.68 16.44
CA ARG A 2 1.41 14.10 16.45
C ARG A 2 1.54 14.71 17.84
N ALA A 3 0.54 14.50 18.69
CA ALA A 3 0.56 14.95 20.08
C ALA A 3 1.68 14.28 20.92
N GLU A 4 2.23 13.16 20.43
CA GLU A 4 3.35 12.43 21.06
C GLU A 4 4.71 12.87 20.49
N GLY A 5 4.76 13.88 19.61
CA GLY A 5 6.00 14.44 19.07
C GLY A 5 6.51 13.80 17.77
N VAL A 6 5.73 12.94 17.12
CA VAL A 6 6.10 12.35 15.82
C VAL A 6 6.02 13.41 14.71
N THR A 7 7.15 13.66 14.03
CA THR A 7 7.27 14.64 12.94
C THR A 7 7.27 14.03 11.54
N THR A 8 7.55 12.72 11.44
CA THR A 8 7.60 11.97 10.19
C THR A 8 6.87 10.65 10.33
N LEU A 9 5.99 10.34 9.38
CA LEU A 9 5.26 9.08 9.32
C LEU A 9 5.58 8.36 8.00
N GLU A 10 5.83 7.06 8.08
CA GLU A 10 5.67 6.19 6.92
C GLU A 10 4.21 5.73 6.89
N ILE A 11 3.53 5.89 5.76
CA ILE A 11 2.17 5.38 5.55
C ILE A 11 2.19 4.45 4.35
N LYS A 12 1.72 3.22 4.60
CA LYS A 12 1.68 2.14 3.60
C LYS A 12 0.24 2.00 3.06
N SER A 13 0.12 1.66 1.79
CA SER A 13 -1.15 1.16 1.23
C SER A 13 -1.38 -0.31 1.62
N GLY A 14 -2.10 -1.10 0.82
CA GLY A 14 -2.22 -2.55 0.98
C GLY A 14 -3.55 -3.03 1.58
N TYR A 15 -4.52 -2.16 1.80
CA TYR A 15 -5.88 -2.58 2.19
C TYR A 15 -6.88 -2.54 1.03
N GLY A 16 -6.46 -2.05 -0.14
CA GLY A 16 -7.31 -1.96 -1.32
C GLY A 16 -7.22 -3.23 -2.17
N LEU A 17 -6.01 -3.74 -2.35
CA LEU A 17 -5.68 -4.90 -3.18
C LEU A 17 -6.08 -4.77 -4.66
N THR A 18 -6.48 -3.57 -5.10
CA THR A 18 -6.79 -3.19 -6.49
C THR A 18 -6.06 -1.89 -6.82
N LEU A 19 -5.68 -1.68 -8.08
CA LEU A 19 -5.00 -0.44 -8.47
C LEU A 19 -5.76 0.84 -8.07
N PRO A 20 -7.09 0.98 -8.30
CA PRO A 20 -7.82 2.19 -7.89
C PRO A 20 -7.80 2.44 -6.39
N ASP A 21 -7.97 1.39 -5.58
CA ASP A 21 -8.03 1.53 -4.12
C ASP A 21 -6.64 1.78 -3.51
N GLU A 22 -5.60 1.15 -4.05
CA GLU A 22 -4.21 1.40 -3.65
C GLU A 22 -3.80 2.84 -3.97
N ARG A 23 -4.14 3.34 -5.18
CA ARG A 23 -3.92 4.76 -5.55
C ARG A 23 -4.63 5.70 -4.60
N LYS A 24 -5.90 5.42 -4.28
CA LYS A 24 -6.68 6.23 -3.34
C LYS A 24 -6.02 6.30 -1.96
N GLN A 25 -5.52 5.19 -1.43
CA GLN A 25 -4.82 5.17 -0.14
C GLN A 25 -3.55 6.03 -0.15
N LEU A 26 -2.74 5.94 -1.19
CA LEU A 26 -1.52 6.74 -1.34
C LEU A 26 -1.83 8.24 -1.50
N GLN A 27 -2.89 8.59 -2.23
CA GLN A 27 -3.35 9.99 -2.35
C GLN A 27 -3.83 10.55 -1.00
N VAL A 28 -4.59 9.77 -0.23
CA VAL A 28 -5.02 10.16 1.12
C VAL A 28 -3.81 10.34 2.05
N ALA A 29 -2.83 9.44 1.99
CA ALA A 29 -1.61 9.54 2.80
C ALA A 29 -0.85 10.87 2.53
N ARG A 30 -0.73 11.28 1.26
CA ARG A 30 -0.12 12.57 0.90
C ARG A 30 -0.91 13.76 1.40
N ALA A 31 -2.23 13.73 1.20
CA ALA A 31 -3.11 14.80 1.67
C ALA A 31 -3.01 14.97 3.20
N LEU A 32 -2.87 13.88 3.95
CA LEU A 32 -2.68 13.92 5.40
C LEU A 32 -1.38 14.64 5.80
N GLY A 33 -0.28 14.47 5.06
CA GLY A 33 0.98 15.18 5.32
C GLY A 33 0.81 16.70 5.27
N GLU A 34 0.12 17.18 4.25
CA GLU A 34 -0.20 18.60 4.06
C GLU A 34 -1.15 19.12 5.14
N GLU A 35 -2.27 18.43 5.39
CA GLU A 35 -3.30 18.86 6.34
C GLU A 35 -2.77 18.88 7.78
N CYS A 36 -2.00 17.85 8.15
CA CYS A 36 -1.48 17.71 9.49
C CYS A 36 -0.12 18.38 9.71
N ARG A 37 0.51 18.96 8.68
CA ARG A 37 1.84 19.57 8.74
C ARG A 37 2.89 18.62 9.34
N VAL A 38 2.96 17.42 8.81
CA VAL A 38 3.94 16.38 9.15
C VAL A 38 4.52 15.79 7.87
N ASN A 39 5.76 15.32 7.94
CA ASN A 39 6.35 14.64 6.80
C ASN A 39 5.69 13.26 6.63
N VAL A 40 5.24 12.94 5.43
CA VAL A 40 4.71 11.61 5.10
C VAL A 40 5.54 11.01 3.98
N VAL A 41 6.10 9.83 4.25
CA VAL A 41 6.74 8.97 3.25
C VAL A 41 5.73 7.90 2.87
N THR A 42 5.49 7.74 1.57
CA THR A 42 4.47 6.82 1.05
C THR A 42 5.09 5.53 0.52
N THR A 43 4.56 4.39 0.95
CA THR A 43 5.03 3.07 0.54
C THR A 43 3.89 2.27 -0.08
N PHE A 44 4.09 1.77 -1.29
CA PHE A 44 3.13 0.89 -1.95
C PHE A 44 3.28 -0.54 -1.41
N LEU A 45 2.19 -1.08 -0.86
CA LEU A 45 2.12 -2.44 -0.30
C LEU A 45 0.98 -3.23 -0.98
N GLY A 46 0.87 -3.18 -2.32
CA GLY A 46 -0.15 -3.93 -3.04
C GLY A 46 -0.11 -5.44 -2.75
N ALA A 47 1.10 -5.99 -2.55
CA ALA A 47 1.30 -7.39 -2.14
C ALA A 47 1.15 -7.60 -0.62
N HIS A 48 0.13 -7.01 0.00
CA HIS A 48 -0.19 -7.22 1.42
C HIS A 48 -0.86 -8.58 1.67
N ALA A 49 -1.72 -8.98 0.73
CA ALA A 49 -2.46 -10.23 0.74
C ALA A 49 -2.90 -10.56 -0.70
N ILE A 50 -3.28 -11.82 -0.94
CA ILE A 50 -3.93 -12.20 -2.20
C ILE A 50 -5.42 -11.86 -2.10
N PRO A 51 -6.00 -11.13 -3.09
CA PRO A 51 -7.43 -10.85 -3.12
C PRO A 51 -8.26 -12.14 -3.10
N PRO A 52 -9.45 -12.14 -2.46
CA PRO A 52 -10.35 -13.29 -2.49
C PRO A 52 -10.68 -13.71 -3.93
N GLY A 53 -10.56 -15.02 -4.21
CA GLY A 53 -10.90 -15.58 -5.52
C GLY A 53 -9.86 -15.34 -6.62
N ARG A 54 -8.64 -14.93 -6.28
CA ARG A 54 -7.53 -14.78 -7.23
C ARG A 54 -6.38 -15.72 -6.95
N GLU A 55 -5.70 -16.13 -8.01
CA GLU A 55 -4.48 -16.91 -7.91
C GLU A 55 -3.29 -15.99 -7.59
N ALA A 56 -2.38 -16.48 -6.74
CA ALA A 56 -1.26 -15.68 -6.25
C ALA A 56 -0.31 -15.23 -7.37
N GLU A 57 -0.08 -16.10 -8.36
CA GLU A 57 0.79 -15.83 -9.50
C GLU A 57 0.20 -14.74 -10.39
N GLU A 58 -1.07 -14.87 -10.77
CA GLU A 58 -1.81 -13.86 -11.55
C GLU A 58 -1.84 -12.49 -10.84
N TYR A 59 -2.07 -12.49 -9.52
CA TYR A 59 -2.06 -11.25 -8.75
C TYR A 59 -0.66 -10.62 -8.68
N THR A 60 0.37 -11.45 -8.51
CA THR A 60 1.76 -10.98 -8.49
C THR A 60 2.14 -10.36 -9.83
N ASP A 61 1.73 -10.97 -10.95
CA ASP A 61 1.96 -10.42 -12.28
C ASP A 61 1.27 -9.07 -12.48
N GLU A 62 0.04 -8.89 -11.98
CA GLU A 62 -0.64 -7.60 -12.02
C GLU A 62 0.09 -6.55 -11.16
N VAL A 63 0.51 -6.92 -9.94
CA VAL A 63 1.26 -6.02 -9.06
C VAL A 63 2.54 -5.55 -9.74
N CYS A 64 3.32 -6.47 -10.32
CA CYS A 64 4.59 -6.20 -10.97
C CYS A 64 4.46 -5.43 -12.28
N ASN A 65 3.53 -5.82 -13.15
CA ASN A 65 3.47 -5.32 -14.52
C ASN A 65 2.49 -4.17 -14.72
N VAL A 66 1.54 -3.98 -13.79
CA VAL A 66 0.49 -2.95 -13.89
C VAL A 66 0.58 -1.97 -12.74
N MET A 67 0.54 -2.45 -11.48
CA MET A 67 0.40 -1.56 -10.34
C MET A 67 1.67 -0.76 -10.06
N ILE A 68 2.81 -1.42 -9.88
CA ILE A 68 4.09 -0.75 -9.59
C ILE A 68 4.44 0.30 -10.66
N PRO A 69 4.40 -0.03 -11.98
CA PRO A 69 4.68 0.96 -13.03
C PRO A 69 3.72 2.16 -12.99
N THR A 70 2.43 1.92 -12.75
CA THR A 70 1.42 3.00 -12.69
C THR A 70 1.65 3.90 -11.48
N ILE A 71 1.86 3.33 -10.29
CA ILE A 71 2.15 4.08 -9.06
C ILE A 71 3.43 4.89 -9.20
N ALA A 72 4.48 4.32 -9.81
CA ALA A 72 5.73 5.01 -10.07
C ALA A 72 5.56 6.15 -11.08
N ALA A 73 4.82 5.94 -12.17
CA ALA A 73 4.55 6.97 -13.18
C ALA A 73 3.75 8.16 -12.64
N GLU A 74 2.80 7.89 -11.73
CA GLU A 74 2.06 8.93 -11.00
C GLU A 74 2.85 9.53 -9.84
N GLY A 75 4.05 8.98 -9.58
CA GLY A 75 4.93 9.38 -8.50
C GLY A 75 4.26 9.29 -7.14
N LEU A 76 3.38 8.31 -6.89
CA LEU A 76 2.53 8.20 -5.70
C LEU A 76 3.19 7.50 -4.50
N ALA A 77 4.26 6.73 -4.71
CA ALA A 77 5.01 6.05 -3.64
C ALA A 77 6.52 6.22 -3.83
N GLU A 78 7.26 6.26 -2.72
CA GLU A 78 8.73 6.34 -2.67
C GLU A 78 9.37 4.96 -2.48
N ALA A 79 8.62 4.01 -1.94
CA ALA A 79 9.08 2.65 -1.70
C ALA A 79 7.99 1.61 -2.06
N VAL A 80 8.43 0.35 -2.18
CA VAL A 80 7.57 -0.82 -2.34
C VAL A 80 7.84 -1.78 -1.19
N ASP A 81 6.79 -2.36 -0.62
CA ASP A 81 6.84 -3.33 0.47
C ASP A 81 6.04 -4.60 0.10
N VAL A 82 6.30 -5.70 0.79
CA VAL A 82 5.68 -7.01 0.51
C VAL A 82 5.43 -7.80 1.80
N CYS A 83 4.23 -8.38 1.93
CA CYS A 83 3.94 -9.30 3.01
C CYS A 83 4.34 -10.72 2.63
N SER A 84 5.48 -11.21 3.15
CA SER A 84 5.98 -12.56 2.89
C SER A 84 5.31 -13.65 3.72
N ARG A 85 4.35 -13.29 4.58
CA ARG A 85 3.62 -14.28 5.38
C ARG A 85 2.68 -15.07 4.47
N ARG A 86 2.76 -16.40 4.59
CA ARG A 86 1.87 -17.34 3.89
C ARG A 86 0.41 -16.99 4.21
N HIS A 87 -0.43 -16.88 3.18
CA HIS A 87 -1.87 -16.77 3.38
C HIS A 87 -2.34 -17.96 4.20
N VAL A 88 -2.76 -17.72 5.45
CA VAL A 88 -3.37 -18.73 6.30
C VAL A 88 -4.86 -18.68 5.98
N PRO A 89 -5.44 -19.75 5.40
CA PRO A 89 -6.88 -19.81 5.25
C PRO A 89 -7.50 -19.60 6.62
N THR A 90 -8.47 -18.70 6.74
CA THR A 90 -9.20 -18.45 7.98
C THR A 90 -10.05 -19.67 8.35
N GLY A 91 -9.39 -20.70 8.89
CA GLY A 91 -9.98 -21.75 9.70
C GLY A 91 -9.42 -21.59 11.11
N TRP A 92 -10.19 -20.93 11.97
CA TRP A 92 -9.86 -20.69 13.38
C TRP A 92 -9.18 -21.90 14.06
N ARG A 93 -8.12 -21.62 14.82
CA ARG A 93 -7.86 -22.25 16.12
C ARG A 93 -7.59 -21.16 17.14
#